data_AF-A0A661P5S7-F1
#
_entry.id   AF-A0A661P5S7-F1
#
_cell.length_a   1.000
_cell.length_b   1.000
_cell.length_c   1.000
_cell.angle_alpha   90.00
_cell.angle_beta   90.00
_cell.angle_gamma   90.00
#
_symmetry.space_group_name_H-M   'P 1'
#
loop_
_entity.id
_entity.type
_entity.pdbx_description
1 polymer ?
#
loop_
_entity_poly.entity_id
_entity_poly.type
_entity_poly.pdbx_seq_one_letter_code
_entity_poly.pdbx_strand_id
1 'polypeptide(L)'
;KDLMSYCDPIWVSDYHFIRMFDRLRMVNAAAADLQLSAELIDQTYERVLIDLDGTASWQDPLTLHRPPQGQLRTLTASTAAGTVELTGHFYPMSHIAGGMLLFPQTDPATDQIAFEIAAVEHLLSR
;
A
#
# COMPACT_ATOMS: atom_id res chain seq x y z
N LYS A 1 25.19 11.19 -18.19
CA LYS A 1 26.37 10.92 -17.34
C LYS A 1 25.93 9.89 -16.33
N ASP A 2 26.44 8.67 -16.47
CA ASP A 2 26.07 7.50 -15.69
C ASP A 2 26.65 7.59 -14.27
N LEU A 3 25.85 7.30 -13.25
CA LEU A 3 26.25 7.22 -11.85
C LEU A 3 27.35 6.17 -11.64
N MET A 4 27.46 5.19 -12.56
CA MET A 4 28.32 4.02 -12.44
C MET A 4 29.65 4.13 -13.19
N SER A 5 29.97 5.30 -13.76
CA SER A 5 31.18 5.46 -14.59
C SER A 5 32.47 5.74 -13.80
N TYR A 6 32.43 5.74 -12.46
CA TYR A 6 33.60 5.98 -11.64
C TYR A 6 34.01 4.67 -10.93
N CYS A 7 35.16 4.14 -11.37
CA CYS A 7 35.89 2.97 -10.87
C CYS A 7 35.47 1.62 -11.49
N ASP A 8 36.48 0.79 -11.79
CA ASP A 8 36.34 -0.57 -12.34
C ASP A 8 35.16 -1.33 -11.69
N PRO A 9 34.26 -1.96 -12.47
CA PRO A 9 33.03 -2.56 -11.95
C PRO A 9 33.31 -3.92 -11.31
N ILE A 10 34.03 -3.92 -10.18
CA ILE A 10 34.37 -5.14 -9.43
C ILE A 10 33.39 -5.34 -8.26
N TRP A 11 32.61 -4.31 -7.87
CA TRP A 11 32.03 -4.24 -6.51
C TRP A 11 30.50 -4.36 -6.42
N VAL A 12 29.78 -4.48 -7.53
CA VAL A 12 28.33 -4.72 -7.49
C VAL A 12 28.03 -5.98 -8.27
N SER A 13 27.83 -7.09 -7.57
CA SER A 13 27.30 -8.31 -8.19
C SER A 13 25.97 -8.00 -8.88
N ASP A 14 25.67 -8.67 -9.98
CA ASP A 14 24.40 -8.52 -10.73
C ASP A 14 23.15 -8.55 -9.82
N TYR A 15 23.19 -9.35 -8.76
CA TYR A 15 22.13 -9.43 -7.75
C TYR A 15 21.82 -8.08 -7.07
N HIS A 16 22.85 -7.33 -6.69
CA HIS A 16 22.71 -6.02 -6.07
C HIS A 16 22.30 -4.97 -7.09
N PHE A 17 22.80 -5.07 -8.34
CA PHE A 17 22.41 -4.18 -9.42
C PHE A 17 20.92 -4.29 -9.75
N ILE A 18 20.39 -5.51 -9.88
CA ILE A 18 18.95 -5.73 -10.14
C ILE A 18 18.09 -5.11 -9.04
N ARG A 19 18.45 -5.29 -7.77
CA ARG A 19 17.70 -4.69 -6.65
C ARG A 19 17.73 -3.17 -6.66
N MET A 20 18.87 -2.57 -7.00
CA MET A 20 18.98 -1.11 -7.16
C MET A 20 18.18 -0.62 -8.35
N PHE A 21 18.23 -1.32 -9.48
CA PHE A 21 17.49 -1.00 -10.69
C PHE A 21 15.98 -1.10 -10.48
N ASP A 22 15.50 -2.15 -9.81
CA ASP A 22 14.09 -2.31 -9.46
C ASP A 22 13.61 -1.20 -8.52
N ARG A 23 14.45 -0.82 -7.55
CA ARG A 23 14.16 0.32 -6.67
C ARG A 23 14.10 1.64 -7.43
N LEU A 24 15.05 1.87 -8.34
CA LEU A 24 15.08 3.07 -9.19
C LEU A 24 13.86 3.10 -10.12
N ARG A 25 13.46 1.97 -10.70
CA ARG A 25 12.23 1.86 -11.48
C ARG A 25 11.00 2.16 -10.64
N MET A 26 10.92 1.66 -9.41
CA MET A 26 9.80 1.93 -8.51
C MET A 26 9.71 3.41 -8.15
N VAL A 27 10.84 4.04 -7.79
CA VAL A 27 10.90 5.48 -7.45
C VAL A 27 10.63 6.36 -8.66
N ASN A 28 11.20 6.02 -9.82
CA ASN A 28 11.02 6.79 -11.04
C ASN A 28 9.67 6.55 -11.70
N ALA A 29 9.07 5.37 -11.60
CA ALA A 29 7.68 5.16 -12.00
C ALA A 29 6.73 6.00 -11.13
N ALA A 30 6.98 6.05 -9.81
CA ALA A 30 6.25 6.95 -8.90
C ALA A 30 6.49 8.44 -9.19
N ALA A 31 7.59 8.81 -9.85
CA ALA A 31 7.91 10.19 -10.23
C ALA A 31 7.49 10.56 -11.67
N ALA A 32 7.47 9.59 -12.60
CA ALA A 32 7.12 9.78 -14.00
C ALA A 32 5.60 9.74 -14.23
N ASP A 33 4.85 9.14 -13.30
CA ASP A 33 3.38 9.13 -13.28
C ASP A 33 2.78 10.34 -12.53
N LEU A 34 3.55 11.43 -12.37
CA LEU A 34 3.11 12.69 -11.76
C LEU A 34 2.25 13.56 -12.72
N GLN A 35 1.55 12.94 -13.66
CA GLN A 35 0.23 13.43 -14.05
C GLN A 35 -0.79 12.63 -13.25
N LEU A 36 -0.74 12.78 -11.92
CA LEU A 36 -1.82 12.30 -11.05
C LEU A 36 -3.12 12.89 -11.60
N SER A 37 -4.07 12.03 -11.97
CA SER A 37 -5.38 12.52 -12.38
C SER A 37 -5.92 13.36 -11.21
N ALA A 38 -6.63 14.44 -11.51
CA ALA A 38 -7.19 15.32 -10.48
C ALA A 38 -8.06 14.55 -9.47
N GLU A 39 -8.58 13.39 -9.88
CA GLU A 39 -9.36 12.48 -9.05
C GLU A 39 -8.52 11.77 -7.98
N LEU A 40 -7.20 11.58 -8.18
CA LEU A 40 -6.29 10.85 -7.28
C LEU A 40 -5.56 11.76 -6.26
N ILE A 41 -5.77 13.08 -6.35
CA ILE A 41 -5.18 14.10 -5.49
C ILE A 41 -6.16 14.44 -4.37
N ASP A 42 -5.67 14.64 -3.15
CA ASP A 42 -6.46 15.00 -1.97
C ASP A 42 -7.60 14.00 -1.64
N GLN A 43 -7.38 12.71 -1.93
CA GLN A 43 -8.32 11.65 -1.55
C GLN A 43 -8.24 11.32 -0.06
N THR A 44 -9.40 11.04 0.54
CA THR A 44 -9.51 10.51 1.91
C THR A 44 -9.41 8.99 1.88
N TYR A 45 -8.49 8.47 2.68
CA TYR A 45 -8.26 7.05 2.87
C TYR A 45 -8.75 6.61 4.25
N GLU A 46 -9.49 5.52 4.26
CA GLU A 46 -9.79 4.77 5.47
C GLU A 46 -8.54 4.03 5.93
N ARG A 47 -8.41 3.89 7.26
CA ARG A 47 -7.22 3.33 7.90
C ARG A 47 -7.62 2.27 8.89
N VAL A 48 -7.03 1.08 8.74
CA VAL A 48 -7.25 -0.04 9.65
C VAL A 48 -5.90 -0.55 10.13
N LEU A 49 -5.69 -0.48 11.45
CA LEU A 49 -4.53 -1.05 12.10
C LEU A 49 -4.85 -2.50 12.49
N ILE A 50 -3.96 -3.42 12.12
CA ILE A 50 -4.08 -4.84 12.47
C ILE A 50 -2.94 -5.19 13.39
N ASP A 51 -3.31 -5.66 14.57
CA ASP A 51 -2.39 -6.07 15.62
C ASP A 51 -2.00 -7.56 15.49
N LEU A 52 -1.04 -7.97 16.31
CA LEU A 52 -0.50 -9.34 16.42
C LEU A 52 -1.56 -10.42 16.59
N ASP A 53 -2.64 -10.09 17.28
CA ASP A 53 -3.69 -11.03 17.64
C ASP A 53 -4.72 -11.17 16.50
N GLY A 54 -4.49 -10.50 15.36
CA GLY A 54 -5.45 -10.39 14.25
C GLY A 54 -6.57 -9.38 14.53
N THR A 55 -6.55 -8.73 15.70
CA THR A 55 -7.51 -7.69 16.06
C THR A 55 -7.29 -6.47 15.17
N ALA A 56 -8.34 -6.05 14.49
CA ALA A 56 -8.31 -4.84 13.69
C ALA A 56 -8.97 -3.68 14.44
N SER A 57 -8.34 -2.51 14.37
CA SER A 57 -8.88 -1.27 14.90
C SER A 57 -8.95 -0.23 13.79
N TRP A 58 -10.15 0.32 13.61
CA TRP A 58 -10.35 1.47 12.75
C TRP A 58 -9.62 2.68 13.32
N GLN A 59 -8.93 3.39 12.44
CA GLN A 59 -8.21 4.62 12.76
C GLN A 59 -8.90 5.79 12.07
N ASP A 60 -8.62 7.00 12.53
CA ASP A 60 -9.16 8.19 11.89
C ASP A 60 -8.75 8.24 10.40
N PRO A 61 -9.70 8.56 9.49
CA PRO A 61 -9.43 8.69 8.07
C PRO A 61 -8.34 9.73 7.82
N LEU A 62 -7.55 9.51 6.77
CA LEU A 62 -6.44 10.38 6.41
C LEU A 62 -6.59 10.87 4.97
N THR A 63 -6.69 12.18 4.81
CA THR A 63 -6.61 12.82 3.50
C THR A 63 -5.16 12.94 3.07
N LEU A 64 -4.81 12.34 1.95
CA LEU A 64 -3.48 12.36 1.38
C LEU A 64 -3.45 13.18 0.10
N HIS A 65 -2.50 14.11 0.03
CA HIS A 65 -2.30 14.94 -1.17
C HIS A 65 -1.78 14.13 -2.37
N ARG A 66 -1.17 12.97 -2.12
CA ARG A 66 -0.73 12.04 -3.15
C ARG A 66 -1.16 10.63 -2.76
N PRO A 67 -1.48 9.76 -3.74
CA PRO A 67 -1.87 8.40 -3.44
C PRO A 67 -0.75 7.67 -2.66
N PRO A 68 -1.13 6.75 -1.75
CA PRO A 68 -0.16 5.95 -1.02
C PRO A 68 0.72 5.17 -2.00
N GLN A 69 2.01 5.06 -1.66
CA GLN A 69 2.96 4.27 -2.45
C GLN A 69 3.21 2.93 -1.77
N GLY A 70 3.11 1.84 -2.50
CA GLY A 70 3.36 0.51 -1.94
C GLY A 70 2.71 -0.57 -2.77
N GLN A 71 2.81 -1.81 -2.28
CA GLN A 71 2.17 -2.94 -2.94
C GLN A 71 0.65 -2.85 -2.76
N LEU A 72 -0.07 -2.85 -3.88
CA LEU A 72 -1.53 -2.96 -3.89
C LEU A 72 -1.95 -4.37 -3.48
N ARG A 73 -3.04 -4.45 -2.74
CA ARG A 73 -3.72 -5.67 -2.30
C ARG A 73 -5.19 -5.55 -2.62
N THR A 74 -5.78 -6.63 -3.10
CA THR A 74 -7.23 -6.74 -3.28
C THR A 74 -7.88 -6.95 -1.93
N LEU A 75 -8.95 -6.21 -1.69
CA LEU A 75 -9.73 -6.22 -0.46
C LEU A 75 -11.20 -6.41 -0.83
N THR A 76 -11.96 -7.04 0.06
CA THR A 76 -13.40 -7.16 -0.06
C THR A 76 -14.03 -6.34 1.06
N ALA A 77 -14.65 -5.21 0.71
CA ALA A 77 -15.33 -4.35 1.66
C ALA A 77 -16.83 -4.64 1.67
N SER A 78 -17.41 -4.79 2.85
CA SER A 78 -18.86 -4.82 3.04
C SER A 78 -19.34 -3.43 3.43
N THR A 79 -20.21 -2.87 2.60
CA THR A 79 -20.91 -1.61 2.85
C THR A 79 -22.40 -1.89 3.07
N ALA A 80 -23.17 -0.89 3.52
CA ALA A 80 -24.63 -1.00 3.59
C ALA A 80 -25.30 -1.27 2.22
N ALA A 81 -24.63 -0.95 1.10
CA ALA A 81 -25.12 -1.21 -0.25
C ALA A 81 -24.77 -2.63 -0.76
N GLY A 82 -23.93 -3.38 -0.04
CA GLY A 82 -23.44 -4.69 -0.41
C GLY A 82 -21.92 -4.81 -0.36
N THR A 83 -21.43 -5.95 -0.83
CA THR A 83 -20.00 -6.28 -0.87
C THR A 83 -19.37 -5.76 -2.15
N VAL A 84 -18.23 -5.08 -2.04
CA VAL A 84 -17.50 -4.46 -3.15
C VAL A 84 -16.03 -4.88 -3.08
N GLU A 85 -15.44 -5.21 -4.23
CA GLU A 85 -13.98 -5.38 -4.32
C GLU A 85 -13.31 -4.01 -4.44
N LEU A 86 -12.30 -3.80 -3.61
CA LEU A 86 -11.49 -2.59 -3.57
C LEU A 86 -10.02 -2.95 -3.64
N THR A 87 -9.20 -1.98 -4.01
CA THR A 87 -7.74 -2.09 -3.92
C THR A 87 -7.23 -1.15 -2.83
N GLY A 88 -6.31 -1.65 -2.01
CA GLY A 88 -5.69 -0.88 -0.94
C GLY A 88 -4.21 -1.19 -0.78
N HIS A 89 -3.55 -0.44 0.08
CA HIS A 89 -2.12 -0.57 0.39
C HIS A 89 -1.96 -1.17 1.78
N PHE A 90 -1.19 -2.25 1.89
CA PHE A 90 -0.84 -2.86 3.17
C PHE A 90 0.62 -2.57 3.52
N TYR A 91 0.84 -1.96 4.69
CA TYR A 91 2.15 -1.64 5.23
C TYR A 91 2.43 -2.52 6.44
N PRO A 92 3.22 -3.59 6.30
CA PRO A 92 3.60 -4.43 7.43
C PRO A 92 4.49 -3.63 8.40
N MET A 93 4.25 -3.77 9.69
CA MET A 93 5.11 -3.16 10.71
C MET A 93 6.36 -4.02 10.92
N SER A 94 7.53 -3.40 11.01
CA SER A 94 8.82 -4.10 11.07
C SER A 94 9.08 -4.84 12.39
N HIS A 95 8.32 -4.51 13.44
CA HIS A 95 8.60 -4.96 14.81
C HIS A 95 7.46 -5.76 15.44
N ILE A 96 6.30 -5.83 14.78
CA ILE A 96 5.13 -6.60 15.23
C ILE A 96 4.51 -7.30 14.03
N ALA A 97 4.06 -8.54 14.21
CA ALA A 97 3.30 -9.22 13.16
C ALA A 97 1.96 -8.49 13.04
N GLY A 98 1.77 -7.72 11.97
CA GLY A 98 0.67 -6.77 11.87
C GLY A 98 0.98 -5.72 10.84
N GLY A 99 0.07 -4.77 10.66
CA GLY A 99 0.25 -3.73 9.66
C GLY A 99 -0.85 -2.69 9.63
N MET A 100 -0.60 -1.65 8.85
CA MET A 100 -1.59 -0.64 8.53
C MET A 100 -2.13 -0.91 7.13
N LEU A 101 -3.45 -1.03 7.02
CA LEU A 101 -4.15 -1.06 5.76
C LEU A 101 -4.71 0.33 5.45
N LEU A 102 -4.52 0.78 4.21
CA LEU A 102 -5.08 2.02 3.67
C LEU A 102 -5.87 1.71 2.41
N PHE A 103 -7.11 2.19 2.32
CA PHE A 103 -7.94 2.06 1.12
C PHE A 103 -8.81 3.31 0.93
N PRO A 104 -9.20 3.64 -0.31
CA PRO A 104 -10.03 4.82 -0.57
C PRO A 104 -11.36 4.73 0.17
N GLN A 105 -11.83 5.84 0.73
CA GLN A 105 -13.13 5.90 1.38
C GLN A 105 -14.24 5.65 0.36
N THR A 106 -15.19 4.77 0.71
CA THR A 106 -16.36 4.47 -0.11
C THR A 106 -17.59 5.24 0.37
N ASP A 107 -18.51 5.54 -0.54
CA ASP A 107 -19.86 5.99 -0.23
C ASP A 107 -20.86 4.95 -0.76
N PRO A 108 -21.60 4.22 0.09
CA PRO A 108 -21.67 4.35 1.55
C PRO A 108 -20.40 3.89 2.29
N ALA A 109 -20.22 4.40 3.51
CA ALA A 109 -19.08 4.07 4.36
C ALA A 109 -18.94 2.56 4.56
N THR A 110 -17.70 2.08 4.57
CA THR A 110 -17.40 0.66 4.79
C THR A 110 -17.64 0.27 6.24
N ASP A 111 -18.42 -0.79 6.45
CA ASP A 111 -18.67 -1.34 7.79
C ASP A 111 -17.75 -2.52 8.10
N GLN A 112 -17.45 -3.36 7.11
CA GLN A 112 -16.62 -4.55 7.30
C GLN A 112 -15.58 -4.66 6.20
N ILE A 113 -14.41 -5.24 6.51
CA ILE A 113 -13.40 -5.55 5.50
C ILE A 113 -12.93 -6.99 5.67
N ALA A 114 -12.73 -7.68 4.55
CA ALA A 114 -12.09 -8.97 4.50
C ALA A 114 -10.93 -8.89 3.51
N PHE A 115 -9.79 -9.44 3.91
CA PHE A 115 -8.66 -9.54 3.00
C PHE A 115 -7.67 -10.63 3.41
N GLU A 116 -6.99 -11.16 2.40
CA GLU A 116 -5.94 -12.14 2.59
C GLU A 116 -4.59 -11.43 2.72
N ILE A 117 -4.04 -11.45 3.94
CA ILE A 117 -2.61 -11.27 4.10
C ILE A 117 -1.99 -12.59 3.67
N ALA A 118 -0.95 -12.59 2.84
CA ALA A 118 -0.25 -13.81 2.39
C ALA A 118 0.47 -14.59 3.51
N ALA A 119 -0.04 -14.54 4.74
CA ALA A 119 0.20 -15.49 5.80
C ALA A 119 -1.05 -15.83 6.67
N VAL A 120 -2.17 -15.07 6.64
CA VAL A 120 -3.39 -15.38 7.42
C VAL A 120 -4.63 -14.68 6.82
N GLU A 121 -5.73 -15.43 6.62
CA GLU A 121 -7.08 -14.90 6.31
C GLU A 121 -7.64 -14.14 7.52
N HIS A 122 -8.06 -12.89 7.35
CA HIS A 122 -8.75 -12.13 8.41
C HIS A 122 -10.09 -11.57 7.90
N LEU A 123 -11.14 -11.81 8.68
CA LEU A 123 -12.53 -11.42 8.43
C LEU A 123 -12.92 -10.43 9.55
N LEU A 124 -13.22 -9.16 9.22
CA LEU A 124 -13.33 -8.08 10.21
C LEU A 124 -14.67 -7.33 10.10
N SER A 125 -15.36 -7.13 11.23
CA SER A 125 -16.62 -6.38 11.35
C SER A 125 -16.51 -5.15 12.26
N ARG A 126 -17.28 -4.09 11.96
CA ARG A 126 -17.51 -2.94 12.85
C ARG A 126 -18.14 -3.31 14.19
#